data_AF-A0A959CZ41-F1
#
_entry.id   AF-A0A959CZ41-F1
#
_cell.length_a   1.000
_cell.length_b   1.000
_cell.length_c   1.000
_cell.angle_alpha   90.00
_cell.angle_beta   90.00
_cell.angle_gamma   90.00
#
_symmetry.space_group_name_H-M   'P 1'
#
loop_
_entity.id
_entity.type
_entity.pdbx_description
1 polymer ?
#
loop_
_entity_poly.entity_id
_entity_poly.type
_entity_poly.pdbx_seq_one_letter_code
_entity_poly.pdbx_strand_id
1 'polypeptide(L)'
;SFRFFQLDPDWISCLIDGAFSVGRVTAADAAADQKLHQKHVAGKQPPVVSGFLLRSYAVKGWPKLQVDGYKQTAQDEADMDGYKLKILRLAHLSPNVLLCLFEGDAVAVDIHQKPEMLHLGFEIPDTKTPDNYSKNLRKADGTDKDNYKNPWAIESIQPDPATRVVKVSQLFLDIEKKAALNFTAPFTSAQFALSMVEGVQKVRFVRSGS
;
A
#
# COMPACT_ATOMS: atom_id res chain seq x y z
N SER A 1 -5.19 -10.39 -12.62
CA SER A 1 -3.89 -10.28 -13.30
C SER A 1 -3.18 -9.04 -12.81
N PHE A 2 -1.93 -9.17 -12.40
CA PHE A 2 -1.10 -8.07 -11.92
C PHE A 2 0.25 -8.16 -12.65
N ARG A 3 0.64 -7.09 -13.35
CA ARG A 3 1.85 -7.02 -14.16
C ARG A 3 2.63 -5.76 -13.80
N PHE A 4 3.92 -5.92 -13.51
CA PHE A 4 4.85 -4.81 -13.30
C PHE A 4 5.66 -4.61 -14.58
N PHE A 5 6.07 -3.37 -14.84
CA PHE A 5 6.88 -3.01 -16.00
C PHE A 5 7.77 -1.82 -15.69
N GLN A 6 8.79 -1.65 -16.53
CA GLN A 6 9.64 -0.47 -16.59
C GLN A 6 9.61 0.06 -18.02
N LEU A 7 9.61 1.38 -18.18
CA LEU A 7 9.75 1.99 -19.50
C LEU A 7 11.22 2.02 -19.88
N ASP A 8 11.50 1.56 -21.10
CA ASP A 8 12.84 1.57 -21.68
C ASP A 8 13.18 3.00 -22.15
N PRO A 9 14.23 3.64 -21.59
CA PRO A 9 14.61 5.01 -21.96
C PRO A 9 15.07 5.13 -23.42
N ASP A 10 15.66 4.08 -23.99
CA ASP A 10 16.13 4.09 -25.37
C ASP A 10 14.93 4.04 -26.33
N TRP A 11 13.91 3.22 -26.01
CA TRP A 11 12.66 3.20 -26.79
C TRP A 11 11.90 4.51 -26.69
N ILE A 12 11.87 5.16 -25.52
CA ILE A 12 11.30 6.51 -25.38
C ILE A 12 12.08 7.50 -26.25
N SER A 13 13.41 7.43 -26.23
CA SER A 13 14.27 8.31 -27.02
C SER A 13 14.03 8.12 -28.52
N CYS A 14 13.93 6.87 -28.99
CA CYS A 14 13.59 6.54 -30.36
C CYS A 14 12.17 7.00 -30.75
N LEU A 15 11.19 6.87 -29.85
CA LEU A 15 9.82 7.34 -30.10
C LEU A 15 9.78 8.86 -30.27
N ILE A 16 10.49 9.59 -29.40
CA ILE A 16 10.64 11.03 -29.48
C ILE A 16 11.33 11.41 -30.79
N ASP A 17 12.46 10.77 -31.13
CA ASP A 17 13.19 11.04 -32.37
C ASP A 17 12.32 10.80 -33.61
N GLY A 18 11.59 9.69 -33.64
CA GLY A 18 10.64 9.37 -34.70
C GLY A 18 9.52 10.42 -34.85
N ALA A 19 8.97 10.91 -33.74
CA ALA A 19 7.94 11.94 -33.75
C ALA A 19 8.44 13.28 -34.34
N PHE A 20 9.70 13.65 -34.06
CA PHE A 20 10.33 14.84 -34.62
C PHE A 20 10.84 14.64 -36.06
N SER A 21 10.98 13.39 -36.53
CA SER A 21 11.54 13.09 -37.85
C SER A 21 10.68 13.53 -39.04
N VAL A 22 9.38 13.74 -38.85
CA VAL A 22 8.43 14.06 -39.93
C VAL A 22 8.80 15.38 -40.65
N GLY A 23 9.50 16.28 -39.97
CA GLY A 23 9.96 17.55 -40.54
C GLY A 23 11.34 17.53 -41.21
N ARG A 24 12.07 16.40 -41.22
CA ARG A 24 13.45 16.30 -41.72
C ARG A 24 13.49 16.10 -43.24
N VAL A 25 12.99 17.06 -44.01
CA VAL A 25 12.93 16.97 -45.48
C VAL A 25 14.24 17.45 -46.13
N THR A 26 14.87 18.48 -45.57
CA THR A 26 16.15 19.01 -46.05
C THR A 26 17.28 18.84 -45.03
N ALA A 27 18.52 18.95 -45.48
CA ALA A 27 19.69 18.97 -44.59
C ALA A 27 19.66 20.15 -43.60
N ALA A 28 19.02 21.27 -43.98
CA ALA A 28 18.81 22.41 -43.08
C ALA A 28 17.81 22.07 -41.97
N ASP A 29 16.74 21.35 -42.29
CA ASP A 29 15.74 20.89 -41.31
C ASP A 29 16.35 19.88 -40.32
N ALA A 30 17.17 18.95 -40.82
CA ALA A 30 17.89 18.00 -39.97
C ALA A 30 18.87 18.71 -39.01
N ALA A 31 19.58 19.75 -39.48
CA ALA A 31 20.48 20.52 -38.62
C ALA A 31 19.74 21.40 -37.59
N ALA A 32 18.57 21.93 -37.95
CA ALA A 32 17.71 22.66 -37.03
C ALA A 32 17.11 21.72 -35.96
N ASP A 33 16.68 20.53 -36.37
CA ASP A 33 16.14 19.52 -35.47
C ASP A 33 17.22 18.96 -34.53
N GLN A 34 18.45 18.76 -35.01
CA GLN A 34 19.57 18.35 -34.15
C GLN A 34 19.86 19.39 -33.05
N LYS A 35 19.73 20.70 -33.35
CA LYS A 35 19.87 21.76 -32.35
C LYS A 35 18.71 21.78 -31.36
N LEU A 36 17.47 21.56 -31.81
CA LEU A 36 16.29 21.41 -30.94
C LEU A 36 16.42 20.19 -30.04
N HIS A 37 16.80 19.05 -30.62
CA HIS A 37 17.08 17.82 -29.89
C HIS A 37 18.18 18.05 -28.86
N GLN A 38 19.27 18.75 -29.21
CA GLN A 38 20.32 19.09 -28.24
C GLN A 38 19.83 19.99 -27.11
N LYS A 39 18.92 20.92 -27.41
CA LYS A 39 18.36 21.85 -26.44
C LYS A 39 17.32 21.21 -25.50
N HIS A 40 16.56 20.25 -26.00
CA HIS A 40 15.40 19.69 -25.30
C HIS A 40 15.59 18.24 -24.82
N VAL A 41 16.49 17.47 -25.44
CA VAL A 41 16.67 16.02 -25.23
C VAL A 41 18.14 15.67 -24.91
N ALA A 42 19.13 16.22 -25.61
CA ALA A 42 20.53 15.87 -25.34
C ALA A 42 20.96 16.38 -23.96
N GLY A 43 21.45 15.46 -23.13
CA GLY A 43 21.89 15.73 -21.77
C GLY A 43 20.84 15.43 -20.69
N LYS A 44 19.58 15.15 -21.05
CA LYS A 44 18.56 14.63 -20.12
C LYS A 44 18.16 13.24 -20.56
N GLN A 45 18.82 12.21 -20.01
CA GLN A 45 18.30 10.85 -20.14
C GLN A 45 16.85 10.84 -19.64
N PRO A 46 15.92 10.17 -20.34
CA PRO A 46 14.55 10.02 -19.87
C PRO A 46 14.58 9.49 -18.43
N PRO A 47 13.79 10.06 -17.50
CA PRO A 47 13.77 9.56 -16.14
C PRO A 47 13.36 8.09 -16.14
N VAL A 48 13.96 7.32 -15.23
CA VAL A 48 13.52 5.94 -15.01
C VAL A 48 12.06 5.97 -14.56
N VAL A 49 11.18 5.35 -15.33
CA VAL A 49 9.77 5.22 -14.99
C VAL A 49 9.44 3.74 -14.89
N SER A 50 8.95 3.34 -13.73
CA SER A 50 8.38 2.01 -13.50
C SER A 50 6.90 2.12 -13.21
N GLY A 51 6.19 1.01 -13.27
CA GLY A 51 4.76 1.01 -13.05
C GLY A 51 4.17 -0.38 -13.04
N PHE A 52 2.84 -0.39 -12.98
CA PHE A 52 2.10 -1.61 -13.07
C PHE A 52 0.74 -1.44 -13.72
N LEU A 53 0.23 -2.58 -14.21
CA LEU A 53 -1.12 -2.76 -14.67
C LEU A 53 -1.81 -3.84 -13.82
N LEU A 54 -2.86 -3.43 -13.12
CA LEU A 54 -3.69 -4.31 -12.32
C LEU A 54 -5.04 -4.49 -12.99
N ARG A 55 -5.33 -5.70 -13.45
CA ARG A 55 -6.65 -6.12 -13.93
C ARG A 55 -7.30 -7.04 -12.90
N SER A 56 -8.29 -6.55 -12.17
CA SER A 56 -8.99 -7.29 -11.11
C SER A 56 -10.40 -6.73 -10.88
N TYR A 57 -11.34 -7.60 -10.47
CA TYR A 57 -12.66 -7.16 -9.98
C TYR A 57 -12.57 -6.30 -8.72
N ALA A 58 -11.50 -6.47 -7.92
CA ALA A 58 -11.25 -5.63 -6.76
C ALA A 58 -11.09 -4.15 -7.14
N VAL A 59 -10.49 -3.84 -8.30
CA VAL A 59 -10.35 -2.46 -8.78
C VAL A 59 -11.73 -1.79 -8.95
N LYS A 60 -12.74 -2.54 -9.39
CA LYS A 60 -14.12 -2.04 -9.49
C LYS A 60 -14.80 -1.92 -8.14
N GLY A 61 -14.58 -2.90 -7.25
CA GLY A 61 -15.14 -2.92 -5.90
C GLY A 61 -14.64 -1.78 -5.03
N TRP A 62 -13.41 -1.30 -5.27
CA TRP A 62 -12.77 -0.24 -4.50
C TRP A 62 -12.20 0.86 -5.42
N PRO A 63 -13.04 1.80 -5.91
CA PRO A 63 -12.60 2.87 -6.82
C PRO A 63 -11.62 3.88 -6.19
N LYS A 64 -11.61 3.96 -4.86
CA LYS A 64 -10.71 4.84 -4.08
C LYS A 64 -9.46 4.10 -3.60
N LEU A 65 -9.02 3.08 -4.35
CA LEU A 65 -7.80 2.35 -4.03
C LEU A 65 -6.61 3.29 -4.05
N GLN A 66 -5.80 3.24 -3.00
CA GLN A 66 -4.55 3.98 -2.89
C GLN A 66 -3.39 3.04 -3.18
N VAL A 67 -2.34 3.63 -3.73
CA VAL A 67 -1.17 2.94 -4.23
C VAL A 67 0.02 3.76 -3.84
N ASP A 68 0.99 3.13 -3.20
CA ASP A 68 2.28 3.73 -2.88
C ASP A 68 3.40 2.86 -3.45
N GLY A 69 4.41 3.49 -4.03
CA GLY A 69 5.60 2.82 -4.57
C GLY A 69 6.85 3.23 -3.82
N TYR A 70 7.80 2.32 -3.68
CA TYR A 70 9.03 2.54 -2.92
C TYR A 70 10.26 2.07 -3.69
N LYS A 71 11.35 2.82 -3.55
CA LYS A 71 12.65 2.53 -4.19
C LYS A 71 13.38 1.34 -3.56
N GLN A 72 13.11 1.05 -2.29
CA GLN A 72 13.67 -0.10 -1.56
C GLN A 72 12.72 -0.56 -0.47
N THR A 73 13.01 -1.72 0.09
CA THR A 73 12.37 -2.22 1.32
C THR A 73 13.19 -1.82 2.54
N ALA A 74 12.54 -1.30 3.57
CA ALA A 74 13.10 -1.11 4.90
C ALA A 74 12.54 -2.17 5.86
N GLN A 75 13.25 -2.41 6.98
CA GLN A 75 12.79 -3.32 8.03
C GLN A 75 11.63 -2.72 8.84
N ASP A 76 11.64 -1.40 9.05
CA ASP A 76 10.58 -0.68 9.76
C ASP A 76 9.70 0.12 8.79
N GLU A 77 8.38 0.13 9.05
CA GLU A 77 7.42 0.84 8.20
C GLU A 77 7.61 2.36 8.22
N ALA A 78 8.08 2.92 9.35
CA ALA A 78 8.33 4.35 9.50
C ALA A 78 9.45 4.85 8.56
N ASP A 79 10.43 4.00 8.25
CA ASP A 79 11.54 4.35 7.37
C ASP A 79 11.15 4.29 5.89
N MET A 80 10.03 3.62 5.56
CA MET A 80 9.58 3.46 4.18
C MET A 80 9.21 4.79 3.53
N ASP A 81 8.72 5.77 4.30
CA ASP A 81 8.33 7.07 3.76
C ASP A 81 9.50 7.83 3.14
N GLY A 82 10.73 7.61 3.63
CA GLY A 82 11.95 8.17 3.04
C GLY A 82 12.28 7.60 1.64
N TYR A 83 11.73 6.43 1.31
CA TYR A 83 11.96 5.74 0.03
C TYR A 83 10.76 5.84 -0.92
N LYS A 84 9.74 6.62 -0.56
CA LYS A 84 8.50 6.74 -1.33
C LYS A 84 8.77 7.41 -2.69
N LEU A 85 8.35 6.73 -3.75
CA LEU A 85 8.42 7.22 -5.11
C LEU A 85 7.24 8.14 -5.40
N LYS A 86 7.50 9.17 -6.20
CA LYS A 86 6.45 10.05 -6.69
C LYS A 86 5.62 9.34 -7.75
N ILE A 87 4.30 9.42 -7.62
CA ILE A 87 3.35 8.88 -8.60
C ILE A 87 3.23 9.89 -9.73
N LEU A 88 3.61 9.49 -10.94
CA LEU A 88 3.46 10.28 -12.17
C LEU A 88 2.03 10.19 -12.70
N ARG A 89 1.41 9.01 -12.57
CA ARG A 89 0.04 8.78 -13.02
C ARG A 89 -0.59 7.62 -12.26
N LEU A 90 -1.79 7.84 -11.75
CA LEU A 90 -2.67 6.78 -11.26
C LEU A 90 -4.02 6.94 -11.97
N ALA A 91 -4.41 5.94 -12.75
CA ALA A 91 -5.59 6.06 -13.61
C ALA A 91 -6.33 4.73 -13.77
N HIS A 92 -7.66 4.78 -13.67
CA HIS A 92 -8.53 3.69 -14.10
C HIS A 92 -8.68 3.75 -15.63
N LEU A 93 -8.15 2.74 -16.33
CA LEU A 93 -8.32 2.62 -17.79
C LEU A 93 -9.65 1.94 -18.15
N SER A 94 -10.21 1.18 -17.22
CA SER A 94 -11.57 0.61 -17.27
C SER A 94 -12.02 0.29 -15.84
N PRO A 95 -13.30 -0.10 -15.60
CA PRO A 95 -13.76 -0.42 -14.24
C PRO A 95 -12.89 -1.44 -13.50
N ASN A 96 -12.29 -2.39 -14.24
CA ASN A 96 -11.49 -3.46 -13.66
C ASN A 96 -9.97 -3.28 -13.89
N VAL A 97 -9.52 -2.17 -14.48
CA VAL A 97 -8.11 -1.98 -14.88
C VAL A 97 -7.55 -0.69 -14.30
N LEU A 98 -6.53 -0.81 -13.47
CA LEU A 98 -5.77 0.28 -12.86
C LEU A 98 -4.35 0.33 -13.45
N LEU A 99 -3.92 1.52 -13.85
CA LEU A 99 -2.57 1.84 -14.28
C LEU A 99 -1.93 2.76 -13.24
N CYS A 100 -0.72 2.41 -12.80
CA CYS A 100 0.12 3.29 -12.00
C CYS A 100 1.51 3.45 -12.63
N LEU A 101 2.03 4.68 -12.63
CA LEU A 101 3.38 5.04 -13.07
C LEU A 101 4.09 5.79 -11.94
N PHE A 102 5.33 5.41 -11.66
CA PHE A 102 6.20 5.99 -10.64
C PHE A 102 7.43 6.65 -11.28
N GLU A 103 7.89 7.74 -10.67
CA GLU A 103 9.15 8.41 -11.01
C GLU A 103 10.31 7.68 -10.29
N GLY A 104 10.80 6.60 -10.90
CA GLY A 104 11.90 5.77 -10.39
C GLY A 104 11.68 4.27 -10.61
N ASP A 105 12.64 3.44 -10.18
CA ASP A 105 12.54 1.98 -10.13
C ASP A 105 11.83 1.54 -8.84
N ALA A 106 10.60 1.03 -8.95
CA ALA A 106 9.80 0.56 -7.84
C ALA A 106 10.19 -0.87 -7.45
N VAL A 107 10.81 -1.01 -6.27
CA VAL A 107 11.17 -2.30 -5.67
C VAL A 107 10.02 -2.85 -4.83
N ALA A 108 9.26 -1.98 -4.19
CA ALA A 108 8.06 -2.38 -3.46
C ALA A 108 6.86 -1.52 -3.84
N VAL A 109 5.68 -2.13 -3.87
CA VAL A 109 4.41 -1.46 -4.16
C VAL A 109 3.39 -1.90 -3.12
N ASP A 110 2.81 -0.92 -2.43
CA ASP A 110 1.74 -1.11 -1.48
C ASP A 110 0.41 -0.71 -2.11
N ILE A 111 -0.58 -1.58 -1.94
CA ILE A 111 -1.96 -1.33 -2.35
C ILE A 111 -2.82 -1.43 -1.10
N HIS A 112 -3.58 -0.37 -0.84
CA HIS A 112 -4.49 -0.31 0.30
C HIS A 112 -5.74 0.49 -0.05
N GLN A 113 -6.82 0.28 0.69
CA GLN A 113 -8.00 1.12 0.56
C GLN A 113 -7.72 2.49 1.22
N LYS A 114 -8.44 3.52 0.79
CA LYS A 114 -8.45 4.76 1.53
C LYS A 114 -8.99 4.49 2.96
N PRO A 115 -8.32 4.96 4.01
CA PRO A 115 -8.86 4.91 5.37
C PRO A 115 -10.10 5.80 5.45
N GLU A 116 -11.30 5.20 5.43
CA GLU A 116 -12.57 5.94 5.51
C GLU A 116 -13.32 5.68 6.82
N MET A 117 -13.16 4.50 7.43
CA MET A 117 -13.87 4.12 8.65
C MET A 117 -12.94 3.36 9.60
N LEU A 118 -13.05 3.65 10.90
CA LEU A 118 -12.36 2.90 11.94
C LEU A 118 -13.04 1.55 12.10
N HIS A 119 -12.29 0.47 11.95
CA HIS A 119 -12.82 -0.88 12.07
C HIS A 119 -12.65 -1.41 13.50
N LEU A 120 -13.74 -1.96 14.04
CA LEU A 120 -13.78 -2.72 15.28
C LEU A 120 -14.33 -4.11 14.91
N GLY A 121 -13.47 -5.12 14.94
CA GLY A 121 -13.83 -6.48 14.56
C GLY A 121 -13.03 -7.52 15.33
N PHE A 122 -13.38 -8.80 15.13
CA PHE A 122 -12.67 -9.95 15.64
C PHE A 122 -12.35 -10.88 14.48
N GLU A 123 -11.21 -11.54 14.54
CA GLU A 123 -10.78 -12.52 13.55
C GLU A 123 -11.14 -13.94 14.04
N ILE A 124 -11.55 -14.80 13.12
CA ILE A 124 -11.74 -16.22 13.39
C ILE A 124 -10.53 -16.95 12.78
N PRO A 125 -9.56 -17.45 13.57
CA PRO A 125 -8.48 -18.30 13.09
C PRO A 125 -8.98 -19.46 12.21
N ASP A 126 -8.27 -19.70 11.12
CA ASP A 126 -8.57 -20.71 10.09
C ASP A 126 -8.41 -22.17 10.59
N THR A 127 -7.99 -22.35 11.84
CA THR A 127 -7.97 -23.65 12.52
C THR A 127 -9.40 -24.08 12.82
N LYS A 128 -9.74 -25.34 12.52
CA LYS A 128 -11.07 -25.98 12.61
C LYS A 128 -11.72 -26.03 14.02
N THR A 129 -11.39 -25.13 14.93
CA THR A 129 -12.09 -24.89 16.19
C THR A 129 -13.01 -23.68 16.03
N PRO A 130 -14.33 -23.87 15.90
CA PRO A 130 -15.28 -22.82 15.54
C PRO A 130 -15.49 -21.71 16.58
N ASP A 131 -14.85 -21.82 17.75
CA ASP A 131 -15.11 -20.99 18.92
C ASP A 131 -13.85 -20.30 19.46
N ASN A 132 -12.91 -19.90 18.59
CA ASN A 132 -11.79 -19.07 19.01
C ASN A 132 -11.84 -17.77 18.22
N TYR A 133 -12.13 -16.66 18.89
CA TYR A 133 -12.00 -15.32 18.32
C TYR A 133 -10.67 -14.71 18.75
N SER A 134 -10.00 -14.01 17.86
CA SER A 134 -8.74 -13.32 18.15
C SER A 134 -8.79 -11.86 17.74
N LYS A 135 -7.97 -11.04 18.41
CA LYS A 135 -7.85 -9.62 18.13
C LYS A 135 -6.40 -9.15 18.21
N ASN A 136 -5.98 -8.38 17.21
CA ASN A 136 -4.76 -7.61 17.29
C ASN A 136 -5.04 -6.31 18.03
N LEU A 137 -4.43 -6.15 19.21
CA LEU A 137 -4.59 -4.96 20.04
C LEU A 137 -3.48 -3.94 19.74
N ARG A 138 -3.85 -2.66 19.69
CA ARG A 138 -2.89 -1.55 19.62
C ARG A 138 -2.38 -1.15 20.99
N LYS A 139 -1.11 -0.79 21.04
CA LYS A 139 -0.44 -0.17 22.20
C LYS A 139 -0.80 1.32 22.29
N ALA A 140 -0.44 1.94 23.41
CA ALA A 140 -0.63 3.37 23.64
C ALA A 140 0.08 4.29 22.62
N ASP A 141 1.17 3.82 22.00
CA ASP A 141 1.90 4.54 20.94
C ASP A 141 1.28 4.37 19.54
N GLY A 142 0.17 3.63 19.42
CA GLY A 142 -0.51 3.35 18.16
C GLY A 142 0.08 2.18 17.36
N THR A 143 1.18 1.57 17.81
CA THR A 143 1.76 0.38 17.19
C THR A 143 0.99 -0.88 17.57
N ASP A 144 1.04 -1.90 16.71
CA ASP A 144 0.45 -3.19 17.02
C ASP A 144 1.29 -3.93 18.06
N LYS A 145 0.65 -4.69 18.95
CA LYS A 145 1.35 -5.38 20.03
C LYS A 145 2.45 -6.34 19.53
N ASP A 146 2.14 -7.11 18.49
CA ASP A 146 2.95 -8.26 18.02
C ASP A 146 3.09 -8.33 16.48
N ASN A 147 2.97 -7.21 15.75
CA ASN A 147 3.06 -7.17 14.27
C ASN A 147 2.26 -8.29 13.57
N TYR A 148 1.03 -8.54 14.04
CA TYR A 148 0.12 -9.60 13.54
C TYR A 148 0.60 -11.04 13.71
N LYS A 149 1.77 -11.28 14.32
CA LYS A 149 2.35 -12.63 14.44
C LYS A 149 1.69 -13.49 15.50
N ASN A 150 1.07 -12.88 16.51
CA ASN A 150 0.42 -13.61 17.59
C ASN A 150 -0.81 -12.84 18.08
N PRO A 151 -1.93 -12.88 17.32
CA PRO A 151 -3.14 -12.17 17.70
C PRO A 151 -3.62 -12.67 19.07
N TRP A 152 -4.09 -11.76 19.92
CA TRP A 152 -4.55 -12.13 21.25
C TRP A 152 -5.83 -12.95 21.10
N ALA A 153 -5.74 -14.25 21.42
CA ALA A 153 -6.90 -15.12 21.54
C ALA A 153 -7.75 -14.66 22.71
N ILE A 154 -9.03 -14.42 22.45
CA ILE A 154 -10.02 -14.02 23.47
C ILE A 154 -10.48 -15.29 24.19
N GLU A 155 -9.54 -15.95 24.86
CA GLU A 155 -9.78 -17.22 25.57
C GLU A 155 -10.79 -17.05 26.71
N SER A 156 -10.86 -15.85 27.31
CA SER A 156 -11.69 -15.54 28.48
C SER A 156 -13.12 -15.11 28.16
N ILE A 157 -13.42 -14.74 26.92
CA ILE A 157 -14.75 -14.23 26.52
C ILE A 157 -15.03 -14.66 25.08
N GLN A 158 -15.29 -15.95 24.91
CA GLN A 158 -15.92 -16.40 23.68
C GLN A 158 -17.32 -15.75 23.61
N PRO A 159 -17.74 -15.25 22.43
CA PRO A 159 -19.13 -14.87 22.23
C PRO A 159 -20.01 -16.04 22.64
N ASP A 160 -21.12 -15.75 23.31
CA ASP A 160 -22.08 -16.79 23.65
C ASP A 160 -22.43 -17.58 22.36
N PRO A 161 -22.22 -18.92 22.31
CA PRO A 161 -22.39 -19.70 21.10
C PRO A 161 -23.78 -19.57 20.46
N ALA A 162 -24.80 -19.30 21.27
CA ALA A 162 -26.19 -19.16 20.81
C ALA A 162 -26.49 -17.74 20.28
N THR A 163 -25.92 -16.70 20.89
CA THR A 163 -26.29 -15.30 20.62
C THR A 163 -25.21 -14.50 19.90
N ARG A 164 -23.98 -15.03 19.82
CA ARG A 164 -22.77 -14.37 19.30
C ARG A 164 -22.50 -13.01 19.95
N VAL A 165 -22.89 -12.85 21.22
CA VAL A 165 -22.72 -11.59 21.98
C VAL A 165 -21.44 -11.64 22.81
N VAL A 166 -20.63 -10.57 22.71
CA VAL A 166 -19.42 -10.37 23.53
C VAL A 166 -19.76 -9.52 24.76
N LYS A 167 -19.31 -9.95 25.94
CA LYS A 167 -19.47 -9.18 27.20
C LYS A 167 -18.43 -8.05 27.26
N VAL A 168 -18.84 -6.85 26.82
CA VAL A 168 -17.95 -5.69 26.69
C VAL A 168 -17.30 -5.25 28.02
N SER A 169 -18.01 -5.33 29.14
CA SER A 169 -17.47 -4.98 30.46
C SER A 169 -16.29 -5.86 30.86
N GLN A 170 -16.38 -7.15 30.58
CA GLN A 170 -15.31 -8.08 30.86
C GLN A 170 -14.14 -7.90 29.88
N LEU A 171 -14.45 -7.62 28.60
CA LEU A 171 -13.45 -7.34 27.58
C LEU A 171 -12.62 -6.11 27.95
N PHE A 172 -13.25 -5.07 28.49
CA PHE A 172 -12.60 -3.88 29.00
C PHE A 172 -11.57 -4.21 30.10
N LEU A 173 -11.98 -4.99 31.12
CA LEU A 173 -11.12 -5.40 32.22
C LEU A 173 -9.96 -6.30 31.76
N ASP A 174 -10.20 -7.17 30.78
CA ASP A 174 -9.18 -8.06 30.25
C ASP A 174 -8.11 -7.29 29.46
N ILE A 175 -8.52 -6.28 28.68
CA ILE A 175 -7.60 -5.39 27.97
C ILE A 175 -6.82 -4.50 28.94
N GLU A 176 -7.47 -3.95 29.97
CA GLU A 176 -6.82 -3.14 31.02
C GLU A 176 -5.67 -3.91 31.69
N LYS A 177 -5.87 -5.20 31.96
CA LYS A 177 -4.86 -6.07 32.58
C LYS A 177 -3.70 -6.44 31.65
N LYS A 178 -3.76 -6.15 30.35
CA LYS A 178 -2.67 -6.41 29.41
C LYS A 178 -1.58 -5.35 29.54
N ALA A 179 -0.64 -5.58 30.47
CA ALA A 179 0.53 -4.73 30.69
C ALA A 179 1.35 -4.43 29.42
N ALA A 180 1.35 -5.35 28.44
CA ALA A 180 2.08 -5.20 27.18
C ALA A 180 1.54 -4.10 26.23
N LEU A 181 0.41 -3.47 26.57
CA LEU A 181 -0.17 -2.36 25.78
C LEU A 181 0.33 -0.98 26.21
N ASN A 182 1.09 -0.89 27.31
CA ASN A 182 1.72 0.35 27.82
C ASN A 182 0.75 1.53 28.06
N PHE A 183 -0.52 1.27 28.37
CA PHE A 183 -1.46 2.32 28.76
C PHE A 183 -1.19 2.77 30.20
N THR A 184 -1.11 4.08 30.42
CA THR A 184 -1.06 4.67 31.76
C THR A 184 -2.45 4.71 32.40
N ALA A 185 -2.52 4.43 33.69
CA ALA A 185 -3.77 4.53 34.45
C ALA A 185 -4.21 6.00 34.59
N PRO A 186 -5.53 6.31 34.61
CA PRO A 186 -6.65 5.36 34.54
C PRO A 186 -6.91 4.84 33.13
N PHE A 187 -7.35 3.59 33.01
CA PHE A 187 -7.84 3.02 31.76
C PHE A 187 -9.31 3.43 31.56
N THR A 188 -9.60 4.03 30.41
CA THR A 188 -10.88 4.68 30.09
C THR A 188 -11.41 4.13 28.77
N SER A 189 -12.65 4.49 28.44
CA SER A 189 -13.27 4.16 27.15
C SER A 189 -12.44 4.61 25.95
N ALA A 190 -11.64 5.68 26.07
CA ALA A 190 -10.76 6.16 25.00
C ALA A 190 -9.59 5.20 24.74
N GLN A 191 -8.90 4.73 25.78
CA GLN A 191 -7.79 3.77 25.62
C GLN A 191 -8.30 2.40 25.16
N PHE A 192 -9.48 1.99 25.67
CA PHE A 192 -10.18 0.81 25.17
C PHE A 192 -10.48 0.93 23.67
N ALA A 193 -11.09 2.03 23.23
CA ALA A 193 -11.38 2.25 21.82
C ALA A 193 -10.10 2.24 20.98
N LEU A 194 -9.04 2.94 21.40
CA LEU A 194 -7.76 2.98 20.69
C LEU A 194 -7.16 1.59 20.53
N SER A 195 -7.19 0.76 21.57
CA SER A 195 -6.66 -0.60 21.54
C SER A 195 -7.38 -1.52 20.54
N MET A 196 -8.65 -1.24 20.26
CA MET A 196 -9.52 -2.08 19.42
C MET A 196 -9.55 -1.65 17.95
N VAL A 197 -9.05 -0.46 17.62
CA VAL A 197 -9.05 0.09 16.27
C VAL A 197 -8.13 -0.71 15.35
N GLU A 198 -8.70 -1.23 14.27
CA GLU A 198 -7.96 -1.83 13.16
C GLU A 198 -7.70 -0.82 12.05
N GLY A 199 -6.49 -0.89 11.50
CA GLY A 199 -6.12 -0.13 10.31
C GLY A 199 -6.69 -0.79 9.05
N VAL A 200 -6.59 -0.08 7.94
CA VAL A 200 -6.93 -0.66 6.64
C VAL A 200 -5.88 -1.69 6.26
N GLN A 201 -6.33 -2.85 5.80
CA GLN A 201 -5.43 -3.87 5.28
C GLN A 201 -4.63 -3.34 4.08
N LYS A 202 -3.32 -3.52 4.16
CA LYS A 202 -2.34 -3.14 3.14
C LYS A 202 -1.70 -4.40 2.59
N VAL A 203 -1.65 -4.53 1.27
CA VAL A 203 -0.94 -5.62 0.60
C VAL A 203 0.31 -5.06 -0.03
N ARG A 204 1.47 -5.60 0.38
CA ARG A 204 2.79 -5.22 -0.14
C ARG A 204 3.29 -6.24 -1.13
N PHE A 205 3.69 -5.78 -2.31
CA PHE A 205 4.37 -6.57 -3.33
C PHE A 205 5.82 -6.12 -3.39
N VAL A 206 6.75 -7.07 -3.26
CA VAL A 206 8.19 -6.80 -3.30
C VAL A 206 8.79 -7.54 -4.50
N ARG A 207 9.66 -6.87 -5.25
CA ARG A 207 10.47 -7.51 -6.28
C ARG A 207 11.39 -8.54 -5.62
N SER A 208 11.25 -9.81 -5.99
CA SER A 208 12.21 -10.84 -5.57
C SER A 208 13.60 -10.40 -6.00
N GLY A 209 14.53 -10.33 -5.04
CA GLY A 209 15.94 -10.14 -5.35
C GLY A 209 16.40 -11.23 -6.31
N SER A 210 17.15 -10.83 -7.34
CA SER A 210 17.97 -11.73 -8.14
C SER A 210 19.16 -12.23 -7.31
#